data_AF-A0A3B0WPM4-F1
#
_entry.id   AF-A0A3B0WPM4-F1
#
_cell.length_a   1.000
_cell.length_b   1.000
_cell.length_c   1.000
_cell.angle_alpha   90.00
_cell.angle_beta   90.00
_cell.angle_gamma   90.00
#
_symmetry.space_group_name_H-M   'P 1'
#
loop_
_entity.id
_entity.type
_entity.pdbx_description
1 polymer ?
#
loop_
_entity_poly.entity_id
_entity_poly.type
_entity_poly.pdbx_seq_one_letter_code
_entity_poly.pdbx_strand_id
1 'polypeptide(L)'
;MRYLNITVLMFLFFIVSIQLCYAGDKEKTKMALARQLTGKFLLAKAVIDESDLTTVKQGDFNGDGIKDIAVVFLPVAEIKSENNITVQTLWADSVKNLATKYYKSIGIFHGSKVGWLSDSIRVSVLLAGDGVLEVPAFELLSARVGSEDYQQYYAWRPIELKGDFLIVPTEAGIDTYVYWNKDRYELLWPDEIP
;
A
#
# COMPACT_ATOMS: atom_id res chain seq x y z
N MET A 1 1.90 16.47 -57.78
CA MET A 1 2.40 15.98 -56.47
C MET A 1 1.77 16.78 -55.32
N ARG A 2 0.54 16.48 -54.90
CA ARG A 2 -0.13 17.16 -53.76
C ARG A 2 -1.05 16.25 -52.91
N TYR A 3 -0.98 14.92 -53.06
CA TYR A 3 -1.90 14.00 -52.37
C TYR A 3 -1.22 13.05 -51.36
N LEU A 4 0.08 13.18 -51.10
CA LEU A 4 0.82 12.24 -50.25
C LEU A 4 0.76 12.55 -48.73
N ASN A 5 0.20 13.69 -48.31
CA ASN A 5 0.24 14.12 -46.90
C ASN A 5 -1.00 13.77 -46.05
N ILE A 6 -2.13 13.35 -46.64
CA ILE A 6 -3.38 13.16 -45.88
C ILE A 6 -3.48 11.72 -45.34
N THR A 7 -3.00 10.72 -46.07
CA THR A 7 -3.14 9.31 -45.67
C THR A 7 -2.25 8.92 -44.48
N VAL A 8 -1.05 9.51 -44.38
CA VAL A 8 -0.13 9.29 -43.24
C VAL A 8 -0.69 9.90 -41.95
N LEU A 9 -1.38 11.05 -42.05
CA LEU A 9 -1.97 11.73 -40.89
C LEU A 9 -3.17 10.96 -40.31
N MET A 10 -3.99 10.31 -41.16
CA MET A 10 -5.08 9.46 -40.69
C MET A 10 -4.60 8.14 -40.06
N PHE A 11 -3.48 7.58 -40.53
CA PHE A 11 -2.90 6.37 -39.93
C PHE A 11 -2.29 6.65 -38.55
N LEU A 12 -1.70 7.83 -38.34
CA LEU A 12 -1.21 8.24 -37.02
C LEU A 12 -2.35 8.45 -36.02
N PHE A 13 -3.50 8.97 -36.46
CA PHE A 13 -4.67 9.17 -35.59
C PHE A 13 -5.30 7.86 -35.11
N PHE A 14 -5.21 6.80 -35.92
CA PHE A 14 -5.76 5.48 -35.59
C PHE A 14 -4.91 4.73 -34.55
N ILE A 15 -3.60 4.97 -34.52
CA ILE A 15 -2.70 4.33 -33.53
C ILE A 15 -2.84 4.98 -32.14
N VAL A 16 -3.15 6.28 -32.08
CA VAL A 16 -3.32 7.01 -30.80
C VAL A 16 -4.64 6.65 -30.10
N SER A 17 -5.68 6.24 -30.84
CA SER A 17 -7.00 5.95 -30.27
C SER A 17 -7.11 4.57 -29.58
N ILE A 18 -6.12 3.68 -29.75
CA ILE A 18 -6.13 2.33 -29.12
C ILE A 18 -5.69 2.38 -27.65
N GLN A 19 -5.08 3.46 -27.18
CA GLN A 19 -4.52 3.51 -25.81
C GLN A 19 -5.55 3.83 -24.71
N LEU A 20 -6.79 4.22 -25.06
CA LEU A 20 -7.77 4.68 -24.07
C LEU A 20 -8.56 3.58 -23.33
N CYS A 21 -8.42 2.29 -23.68
CA CYS A 21 -9.18 1.22 -23.03
C CYS A 21 -8.42 0.41 -21.94
N TYR A 22 -7.13 0.70 -21.69
CA TYR A 22 -6.27 -0.14 -20.84
C TYR A 22 -6.21 0.23 -19.34
N ALA A 23 -6.93 1.28 -18.92
CA ALA A 23 -6.88 1.75 -17.54
C ALA A 23 -7.68 0.86 -16.57
N GLY A 24 -8.83 0.33 -17.00
CA GLY A 24 -9.73 -0.48 -16.15
C GLY A 24 -9.17 -1.86 -15.76
N ASP A 25 -8.36 -2.47 -16.63
CA ASP A 25 -7.82 -3.82 -16.38
C ASP A 25 -6.70 -3.83 -15.33
N LYS A 26 -5.97 -2.72 -15.17
CA LYS A 26 -4.86 -2.63 -14.22
C LYS A 26 -5.34 -2.68 -12.76
N GLU A 27 -6.42 -1.96 -12.46
CA GLU A 27 -6.98 -1.93 -11.10
C GLU A 27 -7.61 -3.27 -10.71
N LYS A 28 -8.38 -3.89 -11.62
CA LYS A 28 -8.93 -5.24 -11.40
C LYS A 28 -7.83 -6.28 -11.15
N THR A 29 -6.74 -6.23 -11.93
CA THR A 29 -5.60 -7.13 -11.76
C THR A 29 -4.92 -6.94 -10.40
N LYS A 30 -4.78 -5.68 -9.97
CA LYS A 30 -4.18 -5.33 -8.67
C LYS A 30 -5.02 -5.82 -7.50
N MET A 31 -6.35 -5.67 -7.54
CA MET A 31 -7.24 -6.21 -6.52
C MET A 31 -7.24 -7.74 -6.48
N ALA A 32 -7.28 -8.39 -7.65
CA ALA A 32 -7.24 -9.85 -7.72
C ALA A 32 -5.97 -10.40 -7.07
N LEU A 33 -4.83 -9.76 -7.34
CA LEU A 33 -3.56 -10.10 -6.70
C LEU A 33 -3.58 -9.84 -5.19
N ALA A 34 -4.08 -8.70 -4.72
CA ALA A 34 -4.19 -8.41 -3.30
C ALA A 34 -5.04 -9.45 -2.55
N ARG A 35 -6.13 -9.94 -3.18
CA ARG A 35 -6.94 -11.05 -2.65
C ARG A 35 -6.16 -12.36 -2.56
N GLN A 36 -5.38 -12.69 -3.60
CA GLN A 36 -4.54 -13.89 -3.58
C GLN A 36 -3.49 -13.82 -2.46
N LEU A 37 -2.85 -12.67 -2.29
CA LEU A 37 -1.82 -12.47 -1.26
C LEU A 37 -2.39 -12.55 0.15
N THR A 38 -3.45 -11.80 0.43
CA THR A 38 -4.12 -11.81 1.74
C THR A 38 -4.70 -13.19 2.08
N GLY A 39 -5.31 -13.87 1.10
CA GLY A 39 -5.83 -15.22 1.27
C GLY A 39 -4.74 -16.27 1.51
N LYS A 40 -3.59 -16.15 0.84
CA LYS A 40 -2.47 -17.08 0.98
C LYS A 40 -1.73 -16.91 2.31
N PHE A 41 -1.42 -15.69 2.72
CA PHE A 41 -0.47 -15.44 3.81
C PHE A 41 -1.10 -14.99 5.12
N LEU A 42 -2.27 -14.35 5.11
CA LEU A 42 -2.79 -13.68 6.30
C LEU A 42 -3.98 -14.41 6.92
N LEU A 43 -4.42 -15.53 6.33
CA LEU A 43 -5.66 -16.23 6.69
C LEU A 43 -6.80 -15.24 6.94
N ALA A 44 -6.89 -14.20 6.11
CA ALA A 44 -7.74 -13.05 6.33
C ALA A 44 -8.91 -13.05 5.35
N LYS A 45 -10.07 -12.58 5.81
CA LYS A 45 -11.07 -12.04 4.88
C LYS A 45 -10.55 -10.69 4.44
N ALA A 46 -10.01 -10.64 3.23
CA ALA A 46 -9.77 -9.38 2.55
C ALA A 46 -10.99 -8.45 2.72
N VAL A 47 -10.84 -7.29 3.37
CA VAL A 47 -11.79 -6.16 3.25
C VAL A 47 -11.47 -5.46 1.95
N ILE A 48 -11.58 -6.23 0.89
CA ILE A 48 -11.43 -5.76 -0.47
C ILE A 48 -12.87 -5.73 -0.95
N ASP A 49 -13.62 -4.73 -0.48
CA ASP A 49 -14.85 -4.33 -1.15
C ASP A 49 -14.45 -4.09 -2.61
N GLU A 50 -15.16 -4.71 -3.57
CA GLU A 50 -14.80 -4.63 -4.99
C GLU A 50 -14.78 -3.17 -5.49
N SER A 51 -15.41 -2.27 -4.74
CA SER A 51 -15.45 -0.84 -4.99
C SER A 51 -14.28 -0.06 -4.39
N ASP A 52 -13.50 -0.63 -3.47
CA ASP A 52 -12.57 0.12 -2.63
C ASP A 52 -11.09 -0.08 -3.00
N LEU A 53 -10.70 0.52 -4.12
CA LEU A 53 -9.32 0.56 -4.64
C LEU A 53 -8.34 1.34 -3.74
N THR A 54 -8.86 2.06 -2.73
CA THR A 54 -8.06 2.83 -1.77
C THR A 54 -7.21 1.93 -0.87
N THR A 55 -7.58 0.66 -0.75
CA THR A 55 -6.99 -0.30 0.17
C THR A 55 -5.65 -0.89 -0.28
N VAL A 56 -5.24 -0.69 -1.54
CA VAL A 56 -4.02 -1.30 -2.09
C VAL A 56 -3.09 -0.24 -2.66
N LYS A 57 -1.83 -0.20 -2.20
CA LYS A 57 -0.78 0.69 -2.74
C LYS A 57 0.47 -0.11 -3.14
N GLN A 58 1.20 0.44 -4.12
CA GLN A 58 2.46 -0.12 -4.61
C GLN A 58 3.55 0.93 -4.50
N GLY A 59 4.69 0.53 -3.94
CA GLY A 59 5.85 1.37 -3.69
C GLY A 59 7.02 0.52 -3.21
N ASP A 60 8.22 1.07 -3.21
CA ASP A 60 9.40 0.44 -2.58
C ASP A 60 9.39 0.78 -1.09
N PHE A 61 8.59 0.06 -0.29
CA PHE A 61 8.32 0.45 1.09
C PHE A 61 9.43 0.02 2.05
N ASN A 62 10.40 -0.79 1.62
CA ASN A 62 11.53 -1.20 2.41
C ASN A 62 12.88 -0.62 1.91
N GLY A 63 12.88 0.08 0.77
CA GLY A 63 14.05 0.74 0.19
C GLY A 63 15.05 -0.21 -0.46
N ASP A 64 14.62 -1.39 -0.92
CA ASP A 64 15.48 -2.38 -1.58
C ASP A 64 15.52 -2.24 -3.12
N GLY A 65 14.80 -1.25 -3.66
CA GLY A 65 14.69 -0.98 -5.10
C GLY A 65 13.66 -1.86 -5.82
N ILE A 66 12.93 -2.72 -5.10
CA ILE A 66 11.89 -3.59 -5.62
C ILE A 66 10.52 -3.08 -5.15
N LYS A 67 9.51 -3.14 -6.01
CA LYS A 67 8.16 -2.67 -5.68
C LYS A 67 7.42 -3.67 -4.80
N ASP A 68 6.98 -3.23 -3.63
CA ASP A 68 6.14 -3.96 -2.71
C ASP A 68 4.64 -3.70 -2.96
N ILE A 69 3.79 -4.45 -2.24
CA ILE A 69 2.35 -4.19 -2.16
C ILE A 69 1.96 -4.00 -0.69
N ALA A 70 1.34 -2.87 -0.38
CA ALA A 70 0.63 -2.66 0.87
C ALA A 70 -0.88 -2.88 0.64
N VAL A 71 -1.52 -3.65 1.53
CA VAL A 71 -2.94 -3.98 1.50
C VAL A 71 -3.56 -3.73 2.86
N VAL A 72 -4.67 -3.01 2.92
CA VAL A 72 -5.53 -2.95 4.09
C VAL A 72 -6.45 -4.17 4.11
N PHE A 73 -6.52 -4.86 5.24
CA PHE A 73 -7.28 -6.09 5.39
C PHE A 73 -7.87 -6.21 6.80
N LEU A 74 -8.86 -7.08 7.00
CA LEU A 74 -9.39 -7.40 8.33
C LEU A 74 -8.99 -8.84 8.70
N PRO A 75 -8.19 -9.02 9.77
CA PRO A 75 -7.91 -10.35 10.28
C PRO A 75 -9.22 -11.06 10.68
N VAL A 76 -9.32 -12.36 10.42
CA VAL A 76 -10.42 -13.22 10.94
C VAL A 76 -9.95 -14.19 12.01
N ALA A 77 -8.65 -14.25 12.24
CA ALA A 77 -7.98 -15.03 13.26
C ALA A 77 -6.69 -14.32 13.67
N GLU A 78 -6.09 -14.80 14.76
CA GLU A 78 -4.78 -14.35 15.21
C GLU A 78 -3.73 -14.67 14.13
N ILE A 79 -2.99 -13.65 13.69
CA ILE A 79 -1.87 -13.82 12.77
C ILE A 79 -0.61 -13.99 13.59
N LYS A 80 0.05 -15.14 13.43
CA LYS A 80 1.29 -15.46 14.13
C LYS A 80 2.49 -15.10 13.27
N SER A 81 3.58 -14.72 13.93
CA SER A 81 4.86 -14.58 13.23
C SER A 81 5.37 -15.96 12.83
N GLU A 82 5.84 -16.08 11.60
CA GLU A 82 6.39 -17.29 10.99
C GLU A 82 7.67 -16.92 10.21
N ASN A 83 8.38 -17.90 9.66
CA ASN A 83 9.70 -17.68 9.02
C ASN A 83 9.72 -16.54 7.99
N ASN A 84 8.60 -16.31 7.30
CA ASN A 84 8.46 -15.29 6.28
C ASN A 84 7.42 -14.21 6.63
N ILE A 85 6.79 -14.28 7.81
CA ILE A 85 5.77 -13.33 8.27
C ILE A 85 6.23 -12.67 9.57
N THR A 86 6.42 -11.35 9.54
CA THR A 86 6.75 -10.53 10.71
C THR A 86 5.52 -9.76 11.14
N VAL A 87 5.04 -9.99 12.36
CA VAL A 87 3.87 -9.29 12.91
C VAL A 87 4.32 -8.19 13.87
N GLN A 88 3.78 -6.98 13.71
CA GLN A 88 4.11 -5.80 14.49
C GLN A 88 2.82 -5.11 14.93
N THR A 89 2.82 -4.58 16.15
CA THR A 89 1.79 -3.67 16.65
C THR A 89 2.40 -2.28 16.69
N LEU A 90 1.95 -1.40 15.81
CA LEU A 90 2.49 -0.04 15.71
C LEU A 90 1.77 0.94 16.66
N TRP A 91 0.50 0.68 16.95
CA TRP A 91 -0.32 1.49 17.84
C TRP A 91 -0.36 0.84 19.23
N ALA A 92 0.65 1.18 20.04
CA ALA A 92 1.11 0.41 21.20
C ALA A 92 0.11 0.31 22.38
N ASP A 93 -0.90 1.17 22.45
CA ASP A 93 -1.74 1.26 23.65
C ASP A 93 -2.94 0.28 23.68
N SER A 94 -3.22 -0.41 22.57
CA SER A 94 -4.60 -0.84 22.31
C SER A 94 -4.83 -2.35 22.25
N VAL A 95 -3.78 -3.18 22.37
CA VAL A 95 -3.88 -4.64 22.12
C VAL A 95 -4.07 -5.43 23.42
N LYS A 96 -4.89 -4.95 24.37
CA LYS A 96 -5.16 -5.71 25.60
C LYS A 96 -6.19 -6.83 25.45
N ASN A 97 -6.87 -6.97 24.30
CA ASN A 97 -7.79 -8.09 24.01
C ASN A 97 -8.06 -8.25 22.49
N LEU A 98 -7.12 -8.80 21.72
CA LEU A 98 -7.42 -9.24 20.33
C LEU A 98 -8.45 -10.36 20.26
N ALA A 99 -8.72 -11.03 21.38
CA ALA A 99 -9.55 -12.23 21.45
C ALA A 99 -11.02 -11.99 21.07
N THR A 100 -11.51 -10.74 21.09
CA THR A 100 -12.93 -10.45 20.84
C THR A 100 -13.21 -9.56 19.63
N LYS A 101 -12.23 -8.81 19.13
CA LYS A 101 -12.41 -7.92 17.98
C LYS A 101 -11.09 -7.66 17.24
N TYR A 102 -11.07 -7.98 15.95
CA TYR A 102 -10.02 -7.57 15.03
C TYR A 102 -10.40 -6.23 14.38
N TYR A 103 -9.41 -5.40 14.11
CA TYR A 103 -9.55 -4.16 13.35
C TYR A 103 -8.84 -4.30 12.00
N LYS A 104 -9.21 -3.44 11.04
CA LYS A 104 -8.43 -3.24 9.81
C LYS A 104 -6.95 -3.09 10.17
N SER A 105 -6.11 -3.75 9.40
CA SER A 105 -4.67 -3.87 9.58
C SER A 105 -4.00 -3.71 8.21
N ILE A 106 -2.67 -3.50 8.18
CA ILE A 106 -1.92 -3.35 6.93
C ILE A 106 -1.00 -4.55 6.75
N GLY A 107 -1.08 -5.21 5.61
CA GLY A 107 -0.12 -6.23 5.17
C GLY A 107 0.77 -5.67 4.08
N ILE A 108 2.09 -5.79 4.23
CA ILE A 108 3.08 -5.35 3.25
C ILE A 108 3.82 -6.58 2.73
N PHE A 109 3.65 -6.87 1.44
CA PHE A 109 4.22 -8.00 0.73
C PHE A 109 5.45 -7.56 -0.04
N HIS A 110 6.63 -8.03 0.37
CA HIS A 110 7.91 -7.56 -0.14
C HIS A 110 8.39 -8.34 -1.35
N GLY A 111 8.81 -7.68 -2.43
CA GLY A 111 9.46 -8.35 -3.57
C GLY A 111 8.79 -8.11 -4.92
N SER A 112 9.07 -8.91 -5.95
CA SER A 112 8.67 -8.59 -7.32
C SER A 112 7.38 -9.29 -7.79
N LYS A 113 6.79 -8.83 -8.90
CA LYS A 113 5.59 -9.42 -9.54
C LYS A 113 5.63 -10.95 -9.69
N VAL A 114 6.80 -11.52 -9.95
CA VAL A 114 6.98 -12.97 -10.12
C VAL A 114 7.16 -13.67 -8.76
N GLY A 115 7.67 -12.97 -7.75
CA GLY A 115 7.95 -13.50 -6.42
C GLY A 115 6.82 -13.35 -5.41
N TRP A 116 5.80 -12.54 -5.67
CA TRP A 116 4.76 -12.24 -4.69
C TRP A 116 3.97 -13.46 -4.19
N LEU A 117 3.78 -14.47 -5.03
CA LEU A 117 3.08 -15.69 -4.66
C LEU A 117 4.04 -16.84 -4.25
N SER A 118 5.35 -16.59 -4.19
CA SER A 118 6.32 -17.57 -3.70
C SER A 118 6.19 -17.75 -2.18
N ASP A 119 6.46 -18.94 -1.66
CA ASP A 119 6.53 -19.17 -0.20
C ASP A 119 7.73 -18.44 0.45
N SER A 120 8.67 -17.96 -0.36
CA SER A 120 9.83 -17.20 0.09
C SER A 120 9.57 -15.69 0.26
N ILE A 121 8.36 -15.20 -0.01
CA ILE A 121 8.06 -13.77 0.16
C ILE A 121 8.09 -13.38 1.63
N ARG A 122 8.79 -12.30 1.94
CA ARG A 122 8.67 -11.65 3.25
C ARG A 122 7.36 -10.87 3.31
N VAL A 123 6.65 -10.99 4.42
CA VAL A 123 5.40 -10.29 4.69
C VAL A 123 5.53 -9.56 6.03
N SER A 124 5.28 -8.26 6.03
CA SER A 124 5.16 -7.49 7.27
C SER A 124 3.68 -7.22 7.56
N VAL A 125 3.22 -7.56 8.74
CA VAL A 125 1.84 -7.34 9.19
C VAL A 125 1.84 -6.30 10.28
N LEU A 126 1.11 -5.21 10.06
CA LEU A 126 0.98 -4.08 10.97
C LEU A 126 -0.44 -4.11 11.54
N LEU A 127 -0.57 -4.64 12.75
CA LEU A 127 -1.85 -4.77 13.44
C LEU A 127 -2.25 -3.43 14.06
N ALA A 128 -3.44 -2.95 13.73
CA ALA A 128 -4.08 -1.84 14.44
C ALA A 128 -4.89 -2.40 15.63
N GLY A 129 -4.69 -1.81 16.81
CA GLY A 129 -5.36 -2.26 18.03
C GLY A 129 -6.56 -1.42 18.46
N ASP A 130 -6.68 -0.21 17.95
CA ASP A 130 -7.67 0.81 18.37
C ASP A 130 -8.73 1.14 17.33
N GLY A 131 -8.57 0.63 16.11
CA GLY A 131 -9.46 0.98 15.00
C GLY A 131 -9.12 2.32 14.33
N VAL A 132 -7.89 2.82 14.46
CA VAL A 132 -7.41 3.99 13.70
C VAL A 132 -7.65 3.87 12.18
N LEU A 133 -7.71 2.64 11.64
CA LEU A 133 -7.96 2.37 10.23
C LEU A 133 -9.46 2.21 9.88
N GLU A 134 -10.37 2.34 10.85
CA GLU A 134 -11.82 2.14 10.66
C GLU A 134 -12.58 3.43 10.34
N VAL A 135 -11.87 4.56 10.22
CA VAL A 135 -12.49 5.86 9.99
C VAL A 135 -13.24 5.86 8.63
N PRO A 136 -14.45 6.45 8.51
CA PRO A 136 -15.27 6.35 7.30
C PRO A 136 -14.60 6.86 6.02
N ALA A 137 -13.69 7.83 6.15
CA ALA A 137 -12.94 8.43 5.05
C ALA A 137 -11.53 7.86 4.90
N PHE A 138 -11.26 6.68 5.49
CA PHE A 138 -9.94 6.07 5.43
C PHE A 138 -9.57 5.73 3.98
N GLU A 139 -8.50 6.33 3.49
CA GLU A 139 -7.79 5.90 2.29
C GLU A 139 -6.33 5.67 2.67
N LEU A 140 -5.81 4.47 2.41
CA LEU A 140 -4.37 4.26 2.50
C LEU A 140 -3.73 5.10 1.39
N LEU A 141 -2.73 5.90 1.70
CA LEU A 141 -2.00 6.73 0.73
C LEU A 141 -0.52 6.32 0.71
N SER A 142 0.23 6.76 -0.31
CA SER A 142 1.67 6.48 -0.40
C SER A 142 2.42 7.64 -1.06
N ALA A 143 3.53 8.06 -0.48
CA ALA A 143 4.43 9.03 -1.08
C ALA A 143 5.69 8.34 -1.61
N ARG A 144 6.09 8.69 -2.83
CA ARG A 144 7.26 8.10 -3.49
C ARG A 144 8.51 8.91 -3.25
N VAL A 145 9.65 8.24 -3.09
CA VAL A 145 10.94 8.92 -3.01
C VAL A 145 11.12 9.86 -4.21
N GLY A 146 11.29 11.15 -3.92
CA GLY A 146 11.48 12.18 -4.94
C GLY A 146 10.20 12.84 -5.49
N SER A 147 9.00 12.45 -5.04
CA SER A 147 7.77 13.20 -5.37
C SER A 147 7.69 14.51 -4.58
N GLU A 148 6.87 15.46 -5.05
CA GLU A 148 6.63 16.73 -4.34
C GLU A 148 6.03 16.49 -2.95
N ASP A 149 5.01 15.62 -2.87
CA ASP A 149 4.43 15.18 -1.59
C ASP A 149 5.53 14.70 -0.64
N TYR A 150 6.43 13.83 -1.11
CA TYR A 150 7.54 13.31 -0.32
C TYR A 150 8.49 14.39 0.20
N GLN A 151 8.67 15.50 -0.52
CA GLN A 151 9.52 16.62 -0.10
C GLN A 151 8.87 17.43 1.01
N GLN A 152 7.54 17.62 0.97
CA GLN A 152 6.81 18.32 2.05
C GLN A 152 7.04 17.61 3.40
N TYR A 153 7.11 16.28 3.36
CA TYR A 153 7.36 15.45 4.54
C TYR A 153 8.86 15.22 4.83
N TYR A 154 9.76 15.63 3.93
CA TYR A 154 11.20 15.40 4.11
C TYR A 154 11.76 16.12 5.33
N ALA A 155 11.25 17.32 5.62
CA ALA A 155 11.76 18.17 6.68
C ALA A 155 11.59 17.58 8.10
N TRP A 156 10.68 16.64 8.30
CA TRP A 156 10.25 16.20 9.63
C TRP A 156 10.83 14.86 10.06
N ARG A 157 11.82 14.35 9.31
CA ARG A 157 12.32 13.00 9.50
C ARG A 157 13.52 12.94 10.44
N PRO A 158 13.51 12.02 11.43
CA PRO A 158 14.68 11.76 12.27
C PRO A 158 15.78 11.00 11.51
N ILE A 159 15.46 10.36 10.38
CA ILE A 159 16.37 9.51 9.60
C ILE A 159 16.18 9.68 8.08
N GLU A 160 17.24 9.44 7.32
CA GLU A 160 17.19 9.34 5.86
C GLU A 160 16.45 8.06 5.44
N LEU A 161 15.26 8.21 4.85
CA LEU A 161 14.51 7.07 4.31
C LEU A 161 15.01 6.73 2.91
N LYS A 162 15.23 5.43 2.69
CA LYS A 162 15.61 4.89 1.38
C LYS A 162 14.41 4.50 0.53
N GLY A 163 13.27 4.22 1.17
CA GLY A 163 12.05 3.76 0.51
C GLY A 163 10.91 4.78 0.55
N ASP A 164 9.87 4.43 -0.20
CA ASP A 164 8.55 5.04 -0.14
C ASP A 164 7.95 4.83 1.27
N PHE A 165 6.99 5.68 1.66
CA PHE A 165 6.25 5.49 2.91
C PHE A 165 4.75 5.49 2.66
N LEU A 166 4.03 4.85 3.57
CA LEU A 166 2.58 4.90 3.60
C LEU A 166 2.13 6.10 4.42
N ILE A 167 1.04 6.69 3.98
CA ILE A 167 0.35 7.75 4.70
C ILE A 167 -0.98 7.14 5.17
N VAL A 168 -1.23 7.26 6.47
CA VAL A 168 -2.41 6.77 7.17
C VAL A 168 -3.17 8.00 7.66
N PRO A 169 -4.17 8.47 6.90
CA PRO A 169 -4.96 9.62 7.30
C PRO A 169 -5.72 9.34 8.58
N THR A 170 -5.82 10.34 9.45
CA THR A 170 -6.65 10.28 10.66
C THR A 170 -7.83 11.25 10.55
N GLU A 171 -8.89 11.02 11.34
CA GLU A 171 -10.03 11.94 11.40
C GLU A 171 -9.65 13.36 11.85
N ALA A 172 -8.55 13.50 12.59
CA ALA A 172 -8.04 14.79 13.02
C ALA A 172 -7.36 15.61 11.90
N GLY A 173 -7.26 15.04 10.69
CA GLY A 173 -6.54 15.68 9.57
C GLY A 173 -5.02 15.63 9.70
N ILE A 174 -4.51 14.92 10.72
CA ILE A 174 -3.08 14.71 10.95
C ILE A 174 -2.73 13.34 10.40
N ASP A 175 -1.96 13.32 9.34
CA ASP A 175 -1.55 12.07 8.72
C ASP A 175 -0.46 11.39 9.57
N THR A 176 -0.66 10.12 9.89
CA THR A 176 0.40 9.28 10.46
C THR A 176 1.19 8.64 9.33
N TYR A 177 2.52 8.66 9.39
CA TYR A 177 3.33 7.99 8.37
C TYR A 177 3.82 6.64 8.87
N VAL A 178 3.79 5.64 7.99
CA VAL A 178 4.42 4.35 8.22
C VAL A 178 5.62 4.22 7.31
N TYR A 179 6.80 4.06 7.90
CA TYR A 179 8.06 4.01 7.17
C TYR A 179 8.95 2.86 7.65
N TRP A 180 9.88 2.44 6.79
CA TRP A 180 10.88 1.42 7.11
C TRP A 180 12.17 2.05 7.64
N ASN A 181 12.59 1.66 8.85
CA ASN A 181 13.79 2.20 9.50
C ASN A 181 15.07 1.37 9.28
N LYS A 182 15.04 0.43 8.32
CA LYS A 182 16.04 -0.63 7.99
C LYS A 182 15.82 -1.95 8.72
N ASP A 183 15.20 -1.94 9.89
CA ASP A 183 14.96 -3.14 10.69
C ASP A 183 13.47 -3.51 10.75
N ARG A 184 12.61 -2.50 10.88
CA ARG A 184 11.17 -2.68 11.06
C ARG A 184 10.37 -1.48 10.53
N TYR A 185 9.04 -1.59 10.56
CA TYR A 185 8.16 -0.48 10.27
C TYR A 185 7.93 0.33 11.54
N GLU A 186 7.91 1.66 11.42
CA GLU A 186 7.65 2.57 12.53
C GLU A 186 6.64 3.65 12.13
N LEU A 187 6.01 4.25 13.15
CA LEU A 187 5.14 5.40 12.96
C LEU A 187 5.95 6.68 13.12
N LEU A 188 5.70 7.64 12.24
CA LEU A 188 6.06 9.03 12.43
C LEU A 188 4.78 9.83 12.61
N TRP A 189 4.68 10.48 13.76
CA TRP A 189 3.64 11.45 14.04
C TRP A 189 4.25 12.82 13.79
N PRO A 190 3.78 13.54 12.78
CA PRO A 190 4.21 14.91 12.59
C PRO A 190 3.79 15.78 13.78
N ASP A 191 4.65 16.73 14.16
CA ASP A 191 4.23 17.79 15.08
C ASP A 191 3.15 18.64 14.38
N GLU A 192 2.03 18.88 15.05
CA GLU A 192 1.05 19.86 14.59
C GLU A 192 1.74 21.23 14.52
N ILE A 193 1.72 21.86 13.34
CA ILE A 193 2.02 23.30 13.28
C ILE A 193 0.77 24.01 13.81
N PRO A 194 0.87 24.73 14.95
CA PRO A 194 -0.26 25.44 15.55
C PRO A 194 -0.79 26.58 14.67
#